data_AF-Q6UPU5-F1
#
_entry.id   AF-Q6UPU5-F1
#
_cell.length_a   1.000
_cell.length_b   1.000
_cell.length_c   1.000
_cell.angle_alpha   90.00
_cell.angle_beta   90.00
_cell.angle_gamma   90.00
#
_symmetry.space_group_name_H-M   'P 1'
#
loop_
_entity.id
_entity.type
_entity.pdbx_description
1 polymer ?
#
loop_
_entity_poly.entity_id
_entity_poly.type
_entity_poly.pdbx_seq_one_letter_code
_entity_poly.pdbx_strand_id
1 'polypeptide(L)'
;MTNANGNLKKCPITISSYTLGTEVSFPKRVKVAAENGFDGIGLRAENYVDALAAGLTDEDMLRILDEHNMKVTEVEYITQWGTAEDRTAEQQ
;
A
#
# COMPACT_ATOMS: atom_id res chain seq x y z
N MET A 1 18.61 -3.09 -2.13
CA MET A 1 17.90 -3.39 -3.39
C MET A 1 17.98 -2.18 -4.32
N THR A 2 17.98 -2.39 -5.64
CA THR A 2 17.76 -1.30 -6.60
C THR A 2 16.25 -1.03 -6.64
N ASN A 3 15.82 0.23 -6.58
CA ASN A 3 14.40 0.59 -6.65
C ASN A 3 13.94 0.81 -8.11
N ALA A 4 12.66 1.09 -8.32
CA ALA A 4 12.09 1.30 -9.66
C ALA A 4 12.74 2.43 -10.48
N ASN A 5 13.41 3.39 -9.81
CA ASN A 5 14.14 4.49 -10.44
C ASN A 5 15.64 4.19 -10.60
N GLY A 6 16.10 2.96 -10.38
CA GLY A 6 17.50 2.57 -10.50
C GLY A 6 18.40 3.01 -9.34
N ASN A 7 17.84 3.53 -8.25
CA ASN A 7 18.60 4.00 -7.09
C ASN A 7 18.77 2.89 -6.05
N LEU A 8 19.96 2.83 -5.44
CA LEU A 8 20.20 1.94 -4.32
C LEU A 8 19.38 2.39 -3.09
N LYS A 9 18.65 1.46 -2.49
CA LYS A 9 17.89 1.62 -1.24
C LYS A 9 18.08 0.41 -0.34
N LYS A 10 18.05 0.63 0.98
CA LYS A 10 17.91 -0.46 1.96
C LYS A 10 16.52 -1.10 1.79
N CYS A 11 16.35 -2.35 2.22
CA CYS A 11 15.02 -2.96 2.27
C CYS A 11 14.12 -2.12 3.19
N PRO A 12 12.94 -1.65 2.71
CA PRO A 12 12.06 -0.80 3.50
C PRO A 12 11.30 -1.62 4.57
N ILE A 13 11.33 -1.16 5.82
CA ILE A 13 10.45 -1.68 6.86
C ILE A 13 9.04 -1.16 6.59
N THR A 14 8.16 -2.05 6.15
CA THR A 14 6.84 -1.71 5.60
C THR A 14 5.74 -2.15 6.55
N ILE A 15 4.74 -1.28 6.77
CA ILE A 15 3.50 -1.66 7.45
C ILE A 15 2.45 -2.07 6.40
N SER A 16 2.21 -3.39 6.28
CA SER A 16 1.26 -3.96 5.31
C SER A 16 -0.18 -3.50 5.55
N SER A 17 -1.01 -3.52 4.51
CA SER A 17 -2.29 -2.79 4.48
C SER A 17 -3.19 -3.11 5.67
N TYR A 18 -3.47 -4.40 5.89
CA TYR A 18 -4.40 -4.86 6.93
C TYR A 18 -3.93 -4.57 8.36
N THR A 19 -2.65 -4.28 8.59
CA THR A 19 -2.13 -3.89 9.91
C THR A 19 -2.82 -2.63 10.46
N LEU A 20 -3.30 -1.75 9.58
CA LEU A 20 -4.04 -0.53 9.94
C LEU A 20 -5.56 -0.63 9.68
N GLY A 21 -6.07 -1.84 9.42
CA GLY A 21 -7.49 -2.06 9.11
C GLY A 21 -7.92 -1.47 7.76
N THR A 22 -9.24 -1.31 7.58
CA THR A 22 -9.85 -0.97 6.29
C THR A 22 -10.56 0.39 6.26
N GLU A 23 -10.69 1.08 7.39
CA GLU A 23 -11.42 2.36 7.47
C GLU A 23 -10.49 3.59 7.46
N VAL A 24 -9.18 3.38 7.59
CA VAL A 24 -8.20 4.47 7.65
C VAL A 24 -8.05 5.15 6.28
N SER A 25 -8.18 6.48 6.25
CA SER A 25 -7.97 7.26 5.03
C SER A 25 -6.52 7.23 4.56
N PHE A 26 -6.29 7.44 3.26
CA PHE A 26 -4.93 7.45 2.68
C PHE A 26 -3.98 8.44 3.38
N PRO A 27 -4.34 9.72 3.63
CA PRO A 27 -3.46 10.65 4.34
C PRO A 27 -3.15 10.18 5.77
N LYS A 28 -4.13 9.62 6.48
CA LYS A 28 -3.92 9.13 7.86
C LYS A 28 -3.02 7.89 7.87
N ARG A 29 -3.18 6.98 6.91
CA ARG A 29 -2.31 5.80 6.72
C ARG A 29 -0.85 6.20 6.52
N VAL A 30 -0.59 7.16 5.63
CA VAL A 30 0.76 7.69 5.37
C VAL A 30 1.33 8.34 6.63
N LYS A 31 0.58 9.25 7.27
CA LYS A 31 1.02 9.96 8.46
C LYS A 31 1.36 9.04 9.63
N VAL A 32 0.48 8.07 9.94
CA VAL A 32 0.70 7.13 11.05
C VAL A 32 1.95 6.27 10.82
N ALA A 33 2.15 5.78 9.60
CA ALA A 33 3.34 5.01 9.27
C ALA A 33 4.63 5.84 9.43
N ALA A 34 4.64 7.06 8.89
CA ALA A 34 5.78 7.98 8.99
C ALA A 34 6.12 8.33 10.45
N GLU A 35 5.11 8.73 11.24
CA GLU A 35 5.30 9.11 12.66
C GLU A 35 5.77 7.95 13.54
N ASN A 36 5.59 6.70 13.11
CA ASN A 36 6.02 5.50 13.83
C ASN A 36 7.28 4.83 13.22
N GLY A 37 7.96 5.50 12.28
CA GLY A 37 9.28 5.09 11.80
C GLY A 37 9.30 3.98 10.75
N PHE A 38 8.19 3.74 10.05
CA PHE A 38 8.18 2.86 8.89
C PHE A 38 8.79 3.57 7.67
N ASP A 39 9.46 2.81 6.81
CA ASP A 39 10.03 3.31 5.55
C ASP A 39 8.99 3.34 4.40
N GLY A 40 7.88 2.61 4.55
CA GLY A 40 6.84 2.48 3.53
C GLY A 40 5.53 1.89 4.05
N ILE A 41 4.50 1.97 3.22
CA ILE A 41 3.19 1.38 3.46
C ILE A 41 2.86 0.31 2.42
N GLY A 42 2.17 -0.73 2.84
CA GLY A 42 1.43 -1.62 1.94
C GLY A 42 0.08 -1.00 1.60
N LEU A 43 -0.31 -1.11 0.33
CA LEU A 43 -1.57 -0.55 -0.16
C LEU A 43 -2.35 -1.62 -0.94
N ARG A 44 -3.59 -1.86 -0.50
CA ARG A 44 -4.54 -2.71 -1.22
C ARG A 44 -5.20 -1.92 -2.35
N ALA A 45 -5.60 -2.63 -3.41
CA ALA A 45 -6.40 -2.06 -4.49
C ALA A 45 -7.64 -1.32 -3.97
N GLU A 46 -8.31 -1.88 -2.96
CA GLU A 46 -9.50 -1.29 -2.34
C GLU A 46 -9.16 0.03 -1.62
N ASN A 47 -8.01 0.14 -0.95
CA ASN A 47 -7.61 1.41 -0.32
C ASN A 47 -7.34 2.50 -1.36
N TYR A 48 -6.76 2.13 -2.51
CA TYR A 48 -6.54 3.06 -3.62
C TYR A 48 -7.87 3.52 -4.23
N VAL A 49 -8.83 2.60 -4.44
CA VAL A 49 -10.18 2.95 -4.90
C VAL A 49 -10.91 3.87 -3.91
N ASP A 50 -10.80 3.60 -2.60
CA ASP A 50 -11.38 4.47 -1.57
C ASP A 50 -10.76 5.87 -1.58
N ALA A 51 -9.44 5.98 -1.83
CA ALA A 51 -8.76 7.27 -1.96
C ALA A 51 -9.25 8.06 -3.19
N LEU A 52 -9.43 7.38 -4.32
CA LEU A 52 -10.03 7.98 -5.53
C LEU A 52 -11.47 8.43 -5.26
N ALA A 53 -12.28 7.61 -4.57
CA ALA A 53 -13.65 7.95 -4.20
C ALA A 53 -13.73 9.14 -3.23
N ALA A 54 -12.71 9.34 -2.40
CA ALA A 54 -12.54 10.51 -1.54
C ALA A 54 -12.08 11.78 -2.30
N GLY A 55 -11.87 11.68 -3.62
CA GLY A 55 -11.51 12.80 -4.49
C GLY A 55 -10.00 13.05 -4.61
N LEU A 56 -9.15 12.15 -4.11
CA LEU A 56 -7.70 12.25 -4.32
C LEU A 56 -7.34 11.78 -5.73
N THR A 57 -6.49 12.54 -6.44
CA THR A 57 -5.85 12.06 -7.65
C THR A 57 -4.57 11.29 -7.35
N ASP A 58 -3.99 10.65 -8.38
CA ASP A 58 -2.66 10.04 -8.27
C ASP A 58 -1.60 11.06 -7.84
N GLU A 59 -1.65 12.27 -8.41
CA GLU A 59 -0.74 13.36 -8.06
C GLU A 59 -0.91 13.80 -6.60
N ASP A 60 -2.15 13.81 -6.08
CA ASP A 60 -2.39 14.09 -4.67
C ASP A 60 -1.80 13.01 -3.77
N MET A 61 -2.01 11.74 -4.11
CA MET A 61 -1.45 10.62 -3.34
C MET A 61 0.08 10.62 -3.35
N LEU A 62 0.71 10.87 -4.50
CA LEU A 62 2.15 11.04 -4.62
C LEU A 62 2.66 12.22 -3.78
N ARG A 63 1.96 13.36 -3.83
CA ARG A 63 2.33 14.54 -3.03
C ARG A 63 2.24 14.28 -1.53
N ILE A 64 1.18 13.63 -1.06
CA ILE A 64 1.01 13.25 0.36
C ILE A 64 2.13 12.30 0.81
N LEU A 65 2.54 11.35 -0.03
CA LEU A 65 3.68 10.48 0.26
C LEU A 65 4.97 11.30 0.40
N ASP A 66 5.22 12.22 -0.54
CA ASP A 66 6.42 13.07 -0.54
C ASP A 66 6.46 14.03 0.66
N GLU A 67 5.33 14.61 1.07
CA GLU A 67 5.19 15.45 2.27
C GLU A 67 5.66 14.75 3.56
N HIS A 68 5.53 13.42 3.60
CA HIS A 68 5.93 12.58 4.72
C HIS A 68 7.22 11.77 4.47
N ASN A 69 7.91 11.99 3.34
CA ASN A 69 9.05 11.16 2.89
C ASN A 69 8.73 9.65 2.91
N MET A 70 7.51 9.29 2.53
CA MET A 70 7.00 7.92 2.50
C MET A 70 6.92 7.38 1.06
N LYS A 71 6.79 6.06 0.94
CA LYS A 71 6.48 5.38 -0.32
C LYS A 71 5.47 4.26 -0.12
N VAL A 72 4.69 3.96 -1.16
CA VAL A 72 4.04 2.65 -1.28
C VAL A 72 5.10 1.66 -1.71
N THR A 73 5.38 0.67 -0.86
CA THR A 73 6.48 -0.29 -1.04
C THR A 73 6.00 -1.73 -1.23
N GLU A 74 4.70 -1.95 -1.04
CA GLU A 74 4.00 -3.21 -1.26
C GLU A 74 2.62 -2.92 -1.86
N VAL A 75 2.23 -3.72 -2.88
CA VAL A 75 0.94 -3.63 -3.57
C VAL A 75 0.28 -5.01 -3.54
N GLU A 76 -0.99 -5.05 -3.15
CA GLU A 76 -1.76 -6.28 -2.94
C GLU A 76 -3.25 -6.05 -3.31
N TYR A 77 -4.10 -7.07 -3.46
CA TYR A 77 -3.87 -8.51 -3.37
C TYR A 77 -4.56 -9.22 -4.53
N ILE A 78 -3.79 -9.85 -5.43
CA ILE A 78 -4.36 -10.59 -6.55
C ILE A 78 -4.81 -11.96 -6.05
N THR A 79 -6.12 -12.21 -6.10
CA THR A 79 -6.73 -13.52 -5.78
C THR A 79 -7.52 -14.03 -6.97
N GLN A 80 -8.11 -15.22 -6.81
CA GLN A 80 -9.07 -15.77 -7.77
C GLN A 80 -8.52 -15.97 -9.19
N TRP A 81 -7.20 -16.04 -9.36
CA TRP A 81 -6.53 -16.27 -10.64
C TRP A 81 -6.48 -17.75 -11.05
N GLY A 82 -6.73 -18.67 -10.12
CA GLY A 82 -6.90 -20.10 -10.37
C GLY A 82 -8.36 -20.50 -10.62
N THR A 83 -8.54 -21.64 -11.30
CA THR A 83 -9.83 -22.27 -11.53
C THR A 83 -10.40 -22.88 -10.24
N ALA A 84 -11.65 -23.38 -10.28
CA ALA A 84 -12.24 -24.06 -9.13
C ALA A 84 -11.51 -25.37 -8.77
N GLU A 85 -10.88 -26.02 -9.75
CA GLU A 85 -10.12 -27.27 -9.56
C GLU A 85 -8.78 -27.01 -8.85
N ASP A 86 -8.25 -25.79 -8.96
CA ASP A 86 -6.97 -25.38 -8.38
C ASP A 86 -7.07 -25.01 -6.88
N ARG A 87 -8.28 -24.96 -6.31
CA ARG A 87 -8.53 -24.43 -4.96
C ARG A 87 -8.78 -25.53 -3.95
N THR A 88 -8.09 -25.46 -2.81
CA THR A 88 -8.48 -26.21 -1.61
C THR A 88 -9.64 -25.53 -0.88
N ALA A 89 -10.23 -26.20 0.11
CA ALA A 89 -11.31 -25.62 0.92
C ALA A 89 -10.90 -24.32 1.64
N GLU A 90 -9.63 -24.21 2.00
CA GLU A 90 -9.04 -23.04 2.67
C GLU A 90 -8.72 -21.88 1.70
N GLN A 91 -8.83 -22.12 0.40
CA GLN A 91 -8.57 -21.16 -0.68
C GLN A 91 -9.87 -20.71 -1.40
N GLN A 92 -11.03 -21.06 -0.85
CA GLN A 92 -12.34 -20.61 -1.33
C GLN A 92 -12.68 -19.21 -0.83
#